data_AF-A0A254QP50-F1
#
_entry.id   AF-A0A254QP50-F1
#
_cell.length_a   1.000
_cell.length_b   1.000
_cell.length_c   1.000
_cell.angle_alpha   90.00
_cell.angle_beta   90.00
_cell.angle_gamma   90.00
#
_symmetry.space_group_name_H-M   'P 1'
#
loop_
_entity.id
_entity.type
_entity.pdbx_description
1 polymer ?
#
loop_
_entity_poly.entity_id
_entity_poly.type
_entity_poly.pdbx_seq_one_letter_code
_entity_poly.pdbx_strand_id
1 'polypeptide(L)'
;MAVPPGPGDKGARVDQAGEFLRMAREISVPEGATSGEAERIRGLRGQLSGLLDDNVTAAELKAAAQVVLDLQAAHKEIVKQVAQRKAADEARRQEARAALIKALQAAPARMDGEVASTDREEITAAVDAAEKALPATPSDEELRVGQAALDEIGKRIETANQAAETARQQRAEQGRKLAEDARGVTVEHGAPEELKTLRDMAEALAGDLPDIPSEVELETARKALAALKARADEIALAVAERLKRVEKAKALLAKLVWGKGDLELVKGAPATTAEGLKQRCDELATDKAAIGDPARAHEWQEDALSTLNEAVTKLIGDVAAANTAVKEALAEVEQAAQKTRAAITSTKGLALNDAQQDVLEKLVLAEIEKAEADSDAAKPAIKALEEVRERAVKLGRVLSLLDARIKRVEAKPADALPSELKTLETARKAAVDSLGKIEP
;
A
#
# COMPACT_ATOMS: atom_id res chain seq x y z
N MET A 1 86.47 -50.65 26.80
CA MET A 1 87.69 -50.67 25.96
C MET A 1 88.33 -52.05 26.12
N ALA A 2 88.34 -52.86 25.05
CA ALA A 2 89.02 -54.15 25.03
C ALA A 2 90.41 -53.97 24.41
N VAL A 3 91.42 -54.56 25.03
CA VAL A 3 92.83 -54.52 24.60
C VAL A 3 93.01 -55.42 23.37
N PRO A 4 93.74 -55.01 22.32
CA PRO A 4 93.95 -55.85 21.15
C PRO A 4 94.80 -57.10 21.49
N PRO A 5 94.49 -58.27 20.90
CA PRO A 5 95.24 -59.50 21.14
C PRO A 5 96.68 -59.43 20.60
N GLY A 6 97.61 -60.10 21.27
CA GLY A 6 99.02 -60.16 20.91
C GLY A 6 99.28 -60.86 19.55
N PRO A 7 100.47 -60.65 18.95
CA PRO A 7 100.76 -61.00 17.55
C PRO A 7 100.72 -62.50 17.18
N GLY A 8 100.49 -63.41 18.15
CA GLY A 8 100.52 -64.86 17.95
C GLY A 8 99.16 -65.57 17.81
N ASP A 9 98.03 -64.91 18.07
CA ASP A 9 96.74 -65.62 18.21
C ASP A 9 95.83 -65.37 16.98
N LYS A 10 95.80 -66.32 16.03
CA LYS A 10 94.96 -66.24 14.82
C LYS A 10 93.48 -66.46 15.16
N GLY A 11 93.17 -67.31 16.14
CA GLY A 11 91.80 -67.62 16.54
C GLY A 11 91.09 -66.39 17.13
N ALA A 12 91.75 -65.73 18.09
CA ALA A 12 91.23 -64.52 18.71
C ALA A 12 90.92 -63.37 17.72
N ARG A 13 91.68 -63.29 16.62
CA ARG A 13 91.48 -62.28 15.57
C ARG A 13 90.26 -62.53 14.69
N VAL A 14 90.01 -63.80 14.36
CA VAL A 14 88.83 -64.22 13.60
C VAL A 14 87.56 -64.03 14.44
N ASP A 15 87.60 -64.37 15.72
CA ASP A 15 86.47 -64.15 16.63
C ASP A 15 86.13 -62.65 16.77
N GLN A 16 87.15 -61.81 16.89
CA GLN A 16 86.98 -60.36 16.98
C GLN A 16 86.44 -59.74 15.66
N ALA A 17 86.89 -60.24 14.51
CA ALA A 17 86.35 -59.86 13.20
C ALA A 17 84.88 -60.27 13.05
N GLY A 18 84.54 -61.50 13.48
CA GLY A 18 83.17 -61.98 13.52
C GLY A 18 82.27 -61.11 14.41
N GLU A 19 82.79 -60.64 15.54
CA GLU A 19 82.07 -59.73 16.44
C GLU A 19 81.80 -58.36 15.78
N PHE A 20 82.78 -57.77 15.08
CA PHE A 20 82.60 -56.52 14.35
C PHE A 20 81.56 -56.63 13.22
N LEU A 21 81.59 -57.71 12.45
CA LEU A 21 80.59 -57.96 11.40
C LEU A 21 79.19 -58.15 11.99
N ARG A 22 79.08 -58.83 13.15
CA ARG A 22 77.83 -58.98 13.88
C ARG A 22 77.28 -57.64 14.35
N MET A 23 78.10 -56.82 15.00
CA MET A 23 77.70 -55.46 15.43
C MET A 23 77.23 -54.60 14.26
N ALA A 24 77.91 -54.66 13.12
CA ALA A 24 77.49 -53.92 11.94
C ALA A 24 76.16 -54.43 11.37
N ARG A 25 75.88 -55.74 11.43
CA ARG A 25 74.59 -56.32 11.02
C ARG A 25 73.43 -55.92 11.94
N GLU A 26 73.70 -55.70 13.23
CA GLU A 26 72.70 -55.23 14.20
C GLU A 26 72.31 -53.76 13.99
N ILE A 27 73.20 -52.94 13.40
CA ILE A 27 72.92 -51.53 13.10
C ILE A 27 72.07 -51.41 11.82
N SER A 28 70.78 -51.14 11.98
CA SER A 28 69.84 -50.91 10.87
C SER A 28 69.80 -49.44 10.42
N VAL A 29 69.25 -49.20 9.23
CA VAL A 29 68.93 -47.84 8.78
C VAL A 29 67.65 -47.41 9.49
N PRO A 30 67.64 -46.28 10.23
CA PRO A 30 66.43 -45.80 10.89
C PRO A 30 65.31 -45.46 9.90
N GLU A 31 64.06 -45.76 10.27
CA GLU A 31 62.88 -45.44 9.47
C GLU A 31 62.63 -43.93 9.45
N GLY A 32 62.70 -43.31 8.27
CA GLY A 32 62.70 -41.85 8.07
C GLY A 32 64.09 -41.25 7.81
N ALA A 33 65.12 -42.09 7.66
CA ALA A 33 66.42 -41.65 7.16
C ALA A 33 66.31 -41.23 5.68
N THR A 34 67.07 -40.20 5.30
CA THR A 34 67.16 -39.78 3.89
C THR A 34 67.94 -40.79 3.06
N SER A 35 67.83 -40.70 1.73
CA SER A 35 68.61 -41.59 0.84
C SER A 35 70.12 -41.49 1.11
N GLY A 36 70.65 -40.29 1.32
CA GLY A 36 72.07 -40.09 1.61
C GLY A 36 72.51 -40.64 2.98
N GLU A 37 71.65 -40.56 4.00
CA GLU A 37 71.91 -41.15 5.32
C GLU A 37 71.89 -42.68 5.28
N ALA A 38 70.95 -43.26 4.52
CA ALA A 38 70.87 -44.69 4.30
C ALA A 38 72.08 -45.22 3.53
N GLU A 39 72.57 -44.46 2.54
CA GLU A 39 73.79 -44.76 1.79
C GLU A 39 75.04 -44.68 2.66
N ARG A 40 75.13 -43.72 3.59
CA ARG A 40 76.25 -43.62 4.54
C ARG A 40 76.39 -44.87 5.43
N ILE A 41 75.27 -45.37 5.99
CA ILE A 41 75.25 -46.61 6.79
C ILE A 41 75.64 -47.82 5.92
N ARG A 42 75.11 -47.92 4.70
CA ARG A 42 75.45 -49.00 3.76
C ARG A 42 76.92 -48.96 3.33
N GLY A 43 77.46 -47.78 3.09
CA GLY A 43 78.87 -47.57 2.73
C GLY A 43 79.83 -48.02 3.82
N LEU A 44 79.58 -47.62 5.07
CA LEU A 44 80.39 -48.04 6.24
C LEU A 44 80.32 -49.56 6.48
N ARG A 45 79.15 -50.18 6.28
CA ARG A 45 79.01 -51.64 6.30
C ARG A 45 79.81 -52.32 5.19
N GLY A 46 79.77 -51.78 3.97
CA GLY A 46 80.54 -52.30 2.84
C GLY A 46 82.06 -52.20 3.08
N GLN A 47 82.52 -51.08 3.63
CA GLN A 47 83.92 -50.89 4.02
C GLN A 47 84.35 -51.90 5.09
N LEU A 48 83.51 -52.16 6.09
CA LEU A 48 83.81 -53.15 7.12
C LEU A 48 83.90 -54.57 6.56
N SER A 49 82.96 -54.95 5.68
CA SER A 49 82.98 -56.26 5.02
C SER A 49 84.18 -56.44 4.10
N GLY A 50 84.70 -55.35 3.51
CA GLY A 50 85.91 -55.39 2.67
C GLY A 50 87.21 -55.47 3.47
N LEU A 51 87.21 -55.11 4.76
CA LEU A 51 88.38 -55.17 5.64
C LEU A 51 88.53 -56.51 6.37
N LEU A 52 87.45 -57.28 6.51
CA LEU A 52 87.38 -58.48 7.35
C LEU A 52 87.18 -59.74 6.49
N ASP A 53 88.19 -60.09 5.70
CA ASP A 53 88.27 -61.32 4.88
C ASP A 53 88.98 -62.47 5.63
N ASP A 54 89.10 -63.67 5.03
CA ASP A 54 89.57 -64.91 5.70
C ASP A 54 90.98 -64.86 6.34
N ASN A 55 91.79 -63.83 6.08
CA ASN A 55 93.14 -63.64 6.63
C ASN A 55 93.35 -62.27 7.31
N VAL A 56 92.54 -61.96 8.34
CA VAL A 56 92.59 -60.67 9.02
C VAL A 56 93.91 -60.41 9.76
N THR A 57 94.59 -59.32 9.39
CA THR A 57 95.79 -58.81 10.06
C THR A 57 95.44 -57.93 11.27
N ALA A 58 96.40 -57.72 12.17
CA ALA A 58 96.21 -56.81 13.30
C ALA A 58 95.94 -55.35 12.86
N ALA A 59 96.44 -54.94 11.70
CA ALA A 59 96.19 -53.61 11.13
C ALA A 59 94.76 -53.49 10.59
N GLU A 60 94.27 -54.52 9.88
CA GLU A 60 92.89 -54.58 9.39
C GLU A 60 91.87 -54.66 10.52
N LEU A 61 92.17 -55.40 11.59
CA LEU A 61 91.34 -55.39 12.81
C LEU A 61 91.25 -54.00 13.45
N LYS A 62 92.36 -53.26 13.48
CA LYS A 62 92.36 -51.89 14.00
C LYS A 62 91.58 -50.94 13.10
N ALA A 63 91.70 -51.08 11.78
CA ALA A 63 90.90 -50.31 10.82
C ALA A 63 89.41 -50.67 10.90
N ALA A 64 89.07 -51.95 11.01
CA ALA A 64 87.71 -52.45 11.18
C ALA A 64 87.08 -51.94 12.49
N ALA A 65 87.84 -51.93 13.59
CA ALA A 65 87.39 -51.34 14.85
C ALA A 65 87.03 -49.86 14.68
N GLN A 66 87.83 -49.10 13.90
CA GLN A 66 87.52 -47.71 13.60
C GLN A 66 86.25 -47.56 12.75
N VAL A 67 86.07 -48.40 11.71
CA VAL A 67 84.86 -48.38 10.88
C VAL A 67 83.60 -48.74 11.70
N VAL A 68 83.69 -49.67 12.66
CA VAL A 68 82.59 -49.99 13.59
C VAL A 68 82.24 -48.77 14.46
N LEU A 69 83.24 -48.04 14.97
CA LEU A 69 83.01 -46.81 15.74
C LEU A 69 82.35 -45.73 14.88
N ASP A 70 82.81 -45.56 13.65
CA ASP A 70 82.26 -44.58 12.71
C ASP A 70 80.82 -44.95 12.31
N LEU A 71 80.52 -46.24 12.15
CA LEU A 71 79.19 -46.78 11.89
C LEU A 71 78.24 -46.53 13.07
N GLN A 72 78.68 -46.78 14.30
CA GLN A 72 77.91 -46.49 15.51
C GLN A 72 77.65 -44.99 15.67
N ALA A 73 78.66 -44.15 15.42
CA ALA A 73 78.54 -42.69 15.48
C ALA A 73 77.57 -42.18 14.41
N ALA A 74 77.67 -42.66 13.17
CA ALA A 74 76.78 -42.32 12.08
C ALA A 74 75.33 -42.74 12.38
N HIS A 75 75.12 -43.97 12.88
CA HIS A 75 73.79 -44.43 13.26
C HIS A 75 73.17 -43.57 14.37
N LYS A 76 73.92 -43.28 15.44
CA LYS A 76 73.44 -42.43 16.54
C LYS A 76 73.06 -41.02 16.07
N GLU A 77 73.87 -40.45 15.18
CA GLU A 77 73.60 -39.13 14.60
C GLU A 77 72.35 -39.16 13.70
N ILE A 78 72.22 -40.17 12.83
CA ILE A 78 71.04 -40.31 11.96
C ILE A 78 69.77 -40.53 12.78
N VAL A 79 69.80 -41.38 13.82
CA VAL A 79 68.65 -41.57 14.73
C VAL A 79 68.24 -40.24 15.37
N LYS A 80 69.20 -39.45 15.83
CA LYS A 80 68.94 -38.12 16.41
C LYS A 80 68.32 -37.18 15.38
N GLN A 81 68.86 -37.12 14.16
CA GLN A 81 68.34 -36.27 13.08
C GLN A 81 66.92 -36.69 12.66
N VAL A 82 66.66 -38.00 12.55
CA VAL A 82 65.31 -38.53 12.27
C VAL A 82 64.33 -38.15 13.37
N ALA A 83 64.71 -38.29 14.65
CA ALA A 83 63.88 -37.88 15.77
C ALA A 83 63.60 -36.36 15.76
N GLN A 84 64.60 -35.53 15.45
CA GLN A 84 64.44 -34.09 15.32
C GLN A 84 63.49 -33.72 14.18
N ARG A 85 63.59 -34.38 13.00
CA ARG A 85 62.67 -34.17 11.89
C ARG A 85 61.24 -34.55 12.24
N LYS A 86 61.04 -35.74 12.85
CA LYS A 86 59.71 -36.18 13.30
C LYS A 86 59.08 -35.20 14.30
N ALA A 87 59.87 -34.70 15.26
CA ALA A 87 59.41 -33.71 16.23
C ALA A 87 59.06 -32.36 15.57
N ALA A 88 59.84 -31.92 14.59
CA ALA A 88 59.56 -30.69 13.84
C ALA A 88 58.30 -30.82 12.98
N ASP A 89 58.11 -31.95 12.30
CA ASP A 89 56.91 -32.23 11.51
C ASP A 89 55.65 -32.29 12.39
N GLU A 90 55.76 -32.91 13.57
CA GLU A 90 54.66 -32.96 14.53
C GLU A 90 54.33 -31.58 15.09
N ALA A 91 55.33 -30.77 15.46
CA ALA A 91 55.12 -29.39 15.87
C ALA A 91 54.42 -28.56 14.77
N ARG A 92 54.86 -28.68 13.51
CA ARG A 92 54.22 -28.02 12.36
C ARG A 92 52.75 -28.42 12.22
N ARG A 93 52.43 -29.70 12.36
CA ARG A 93 51.05 -30.19 12.28
C ARG A 93 50.19 -29.71 13.44
N GLN A 94 50.76 -29.61 14.65
CA GLN A 94 50.05 -29.04 15.81
C GLN A 94 49.74 -27.55 15.62
N GLU A 95 50.70 -26.78 15.10
CA GLU A 95 50.47 -25.37 14.77
C GLU A 95 49.39 -25.20 13.71
N ALA A 96 49.44 -26.00 12.64
CA ALA A 96 48.43 -26.00 11.58
C ALA A 96 47.03 -26.37 12.12
N ARG A 97 46.95 -27.37 12.99
CA ARG A 97 45.71 -27.76 13.68
C ARG A 97 45.14 -26.61 14.51
N ALA A 98 45.98 -25.95 15.32
CA ALA A 98 45.55 -24.85 16.17
C ALA A 98 45.04 -23.66 15.34
N ALA A 99 45.71 -23.35 14.23
CA ALA A 99 45.27 -22.32 13.29
C ALA A 99 43.92 -22.66 12.65
N LEU A 100 43.74 -23.92 12.24
CA LEU A 100 42.51 -24.38 11.61
C LEU A 100 41.31 -24.36 12.56
N ILE A 101 41.48 -24.85 13.80
CA ILE A 101 40.43 -24.77 14.83
C ILE A 101 40.06 -23.33 15.12
N LYS A 102 41.05 -22.44 15.28
CA LYS A 102 40.79 -21.01 15.48
C LYS A 102 40.00 -20.41 14.31
N ALA A 103 40.29 -20.81 13.08
CA ALA A 103 39.57 -20.33 11.90
C ALA A 103 38.13 -20.87 11.84
N LEU A 104 37.91 -22.13 12.20
CA LEU A 104 36.58 -22.74 12.33
C LEU A 104 35.72 -22.00 13.37
N GLN A 105 36.27 -21.76 14.55
CA GLN A 105 35.59 -21.03 15.64
C GLN A 105 35.24 -19.58 15.28
N ALA A 106 36.05 -18.96 14.42
CA ALA A 106 35.82 -17.60 13.95
C ALA A 106 34.83 -17.51 12.78
N ALA A 107 34.53 -18.61 12.09
CA ALA A 107 33.69 -18.60 10.90
C ALA A 107 32.24 -18.14 11.20
N PRO A 108 31.55 -18.60 12.26
CA PRO A 108 30.18 -18.18 12.55
C PRO A 108 30.00 -16.68 12.75
N ALA A 109 31.03 -15.97 13.24
CA ALA A 109 30.99 -14.52 13.44
C ALA A 109 30.90 -13.72 12.13
N ARG A 110 31.08 -14.36 10.97
CA ARG A 110 30.92 -13.75 9.64
C ARG A 110 29.49 -13.83 9.11
N MET A 111 28.59 -14.53 9.79
CA MET A 111 27.18 -14.56 9.43
C MET A 111 26.52 -13.22 9.75
N ASP A 112 25.65 -12.77 8.85
CA ASP A 112 24.79 -11.62 9.11
C ASP A 112 23.83 -11.92 10.28
N GLY A 113 23.44 -10.87 11.00
CA GLY A 113 22.45 -10.93 12.07
C GLY A 113 21.10 -11.48 11.59
N GLU A 114 20.74 -11.25 10.31
CA GLU A 114 19.47 -11.67 9.70
C GLU A 114 19.52 -12.99 8.92
N VAL A 115 20.63 -13.73 8.99
CA VAL A 115 20.66 -15.12 8.51
C VAL A 115 19.59 -15.94 9.23
N ALA A 116 18.88 -16.79 8.48
CA ALA A 116 17.84 -17.65 9.01
C ALA A 116 18.40 -18.55 10.14
N SER A 117 17.57 -18.80 11.17
CA SER A 117 18.00 -19.61 12.31
C SER A 117 18.42 -21.02 11.89
N THR A 118 17.74 -21.60 10.88
CA THR A 118 18.08 -22.91 10.31
C THR A 118 19.49 -22.92 9.70
N ASP A 119 19.83 -21.93 8.87
CA ASP A 119 21.16 -21.84 8.26
C ASP A 119 22.23 -21.63 9.32
N ARG A 120 21.94 -20.79 10.33
CA ARG A 120 22.84 -20.54 11.46
C ARG A 120 23.11 -21.83 12.25
N GLU A 121 22.07 -22.62 12.53
CA GLU A 121 22.19 -23.91 13.19
C GLU A 121 23.00 -24.92 12.36
N GLU A 122 22.73 -25.02 11.06
CA GLU A 122 23.45 -25.91 10.15
C GLU A 122 24.93 -25.55 10.01
N ILE A 123 25.26 -24.26 9.89
CA ILE A 123 26.64 -23.78 9.83
C ILE A 123 27.37 -24.06 11.15
N THR A 124 26.71 -23.82 12.28
CA THR A 124 27.29 -24.09 13.60
C THR A 124 27.53 -25.60 13.79
N ALA A 125 26.58 -26.45 13.38
CA ALA A 125 26.74 -27.89 13.42
C ALA A 125 27.88 -28.39 12.50
N ALA A 126 28.07 -27.76 11.33
CA ALA A 126 29.16 -28.07 10.42
C ALA A 126 30.54 -27.69 11.01
N VAL A 127 30.63 -26.55 11.70
CA VAL A 127 31.82 -26.13 12.45
C VAL A 127 32.15 -27.15 13.53
N ASP A 128 31.17 -27.51 14.38
CA ASP A 128 31.35 -28.49 15.45
C ASP A 128 31.79 -29.86 14.92
N ALA A 129 31.23 -30.29 13.79
CA ALA A 129 31.61 -31.54 13.15
C ALA A 129 33.05 -31.51 12.60
N ALA A 130 33.45 -30.40 11.97
CA ALA A 130 34.81 -30.23 11.47
C ALA A 130 35.84 -30.19 12.60
N GLU A 131 35.54 -29.52 13.72
CA GLU A 131 36.40 -29.51 14.91
C GLU A 131 36.58 -30.91 15.51
N LYS A 132 35.50 -31.68 15.65
CA LYS A 132 35.54 -33.05 16.19
C LYS A 132 36.26 -34.03 15.27
N ALA A 133 36.23 -33.79 13.96
CA ALA A 133 36.94 -34.62 12.98
C ALA A 133 38.47 -34.40 12.98
N LEU A 134 38.97 -33.33 13.63
CA LEU A 134 40.41 -33.04 13.75
C LEU A 134 41.02 -33.68 15.01
N PRO A 135 41.71 -34.83 14.89
CA PRO A 135 42.29 -35.52 16.03
C PRO A 135 43.39 -34.68 16.68
N ALA A 136 43.75 -35.04 17.93
CA ALA A 136 44.81 -34.35 18.68
C ALA A 136 46.17 -34.40 17.96
N THR A 137 46.45 -35.47 17.22
CA THR A 137 47.70 -35.65 16.46
C THR A 137 47.36 -35.89 14.99
N PRO A 138 47.13 -34.82 14.21
CA PRO A 138 46.63 -34.98 12.84
C PRO A 138 47.75 -35.35 11.87
N SER A 139 47.37 -36.11 10.86
CA SER A 139 48.13 -36.30 9.62
C SER A 139 47.94 -35.10 8.68
N ASP A 140 48.80 -34.98 7.67
CA ASP A 140 48.67 -33.93 6.65
C ASP A 140 47.36 -34.07 5.85
N GLU A 141 46.85 -35.29 5.66
CA GLU A 141 45.58 -35.53 4.97
C GLU A 141 44.38 -35.08 5.81
N GLU A 142 44.40 -35.32 7.13
CA GLU A 142 43.34 -34.82 8.03
C GLU A 142 43.32 -33.29 8.11
N LEU A 143 44.50 -32.65 8.11
CA LEU A 143 44.60 -31.19 8.01
C LEU A 143 44.04 -30.68 6.67
N ARG A 144 44.31 -31.38 5.56
CA ARG A 144 43.78 -31.05 4.23
C ARG A 144 42.26 -31.17 4.16
N VAL A 145 41.70 -32.25 4.73
CA VAL A 145 40.25 -32.46 4.82
C VAL A 145 39.59 -31.39 5.69
N GLY A 146 40.20 -31.06 6.83
CA GLY A 146 39.69 -30.00 7.71
C GLY A 146 39.72 -28.62 7.04
N GLN A 147 40.76 -28.31 6.25
CA GLN A 147 40.81 -27.07 5.46
C GLN A 147 39.69 -27.04 4.41
N ALA A 148 39.46 -28.14 3.70
CA ALA A 148 38.37 -28.23 2.72
C ALA A 148 36.99 -28.05 3.37
N ALA A 149 36.81 -28.56 4.60
CA ALA A 149 35.59 -28.35 5.39
C ALA A 149 35.41 -26.87 5.77
N LEU A 150 36.48 -26.18 6.19
CA LEU A 150 36.44 -24.74 6.47
C LEU A 150 36.06 -23.93 5.22
N ASP A 151 36.62 -24.25 4.06
CA ASP A 151 36.31 -23.56 2.79
C ASP A 151 34.83 -23.75 2.41
N GLU A 152 34.29 -24.95 2.61
CA GLU A 152 32.89 -25.26 2.37
C GLU A 152 31.95 -24.52 3.34
N ILE A 153 32.32 -24.45 4.63
CA ILE A 153 31.61 -23.62 5.63
C ILE A 153 31.62 -22.15 5.19
N GLY A 154 32.75 -21.65 4.67
CA GLY A 154 32.86 -20.30 4.11
C GLY A 154 31.84 -20.04 3.00
N LYS A 155 31.72 -20.94 2.03
CA LYS A 155 30.74 -20.83 0.94
C LYS A 155 29.30 -20.86 1.42
N ARG A 156 29.00 -21.69 2.43
CA ARG A 156 27.65 -21.74 3.05
C ARG A 156 27.30 -20.41 3.72
N ILE A 157 28.24 -19.82 4.46
CA ILE A 157 28.06 -18.49 5.08
C ILE A 157 27.81 -17.43 4.00
N GLU A 158 28.59 -17.41 2.92
CA GLU A 158 28.38 -16.47 1.81
C GLU A 158 27.00 -16.62 1.17
N THR A 159 26.56 -17.85 0.94
CA THR A 159 25.23 -18.15 0.38
C THR A 159 24.12 -17.69 1.32
N ALA A 160 24.23 -17.99 2.62
CA ALA A 160 23.25 -17.59 3.62
C ALA A 160 23.17 -16.06 3.77
N ASN A 161 24.31 -15.36 3.75
CA ASN A 161 24.37 -13.90 3.79
C ASN A 161 23.72 -13.28 2.53
N GLN A 162 23.96 -13.85 1.35
CA GLN A 162 23.32 -13.39 0.11
C GLN A 162 21.80 -13.59 0.14
N ALA A 163 21.34 -14.71 0.70
CA ALA A 163 19.91 -14.98 0.87
C ALA A 163 19.27 -13.97 1.84
N ALA A 164 19.93 -13.69 2.97
CA ALA A 164 19.47 -12.67 3.93
C ALA A 164 19.39 -11.28 3.30
N GLU A 165 20.40 -10.89 2.53
CA GLU A 165 20.42 -9.62 1.80
C GLU A 165 19.31 -9.53 0.75
N THR A 166 19.09 -10.61 -0.01
CA THR A 166 17.97 -10.68 -0.97
C THR A 166 16.62 -10.52 -0.27
N ALA A 167 16.45 -11.18 0.89
CA ALA A 167 15.22 -11.06 1.69
C ALA A 167 15.03 -9.64 2.25
N ARG A 168 16.11 -8.94 2.64
CA ARG A 168 16.06 -7.52 3.03
C ARG A 168 15.59 -6.64 1.87
N GLN A 169 16.19 -6.82 0.70
CA GLN A 169 15.85 -6.04 -0.49
C GLN A 169 14.39 -6.25 -0.90
N GLN A 170 13.91 -7.50 -0.87
CA GLN A 170 12.49 -7.80 -1.13
C GLN A 170 11.56 -7.13 -0.12
N ARG A 171 11.90 -7.12 1.17
CA ARG A 171 11.09 -6.44 2.19
C ARG A 171 11.09 -4.92 1.99
N ALA A 172 12.23 -4.33 1.66
CA ALA A 172 12.32 -2.91 1.33
C ALA A 172 11.45 -2.56 0.11
N GLU A 173 11.50 -3.37 -0.96
CA GLU A 173 10.67 -3.17 -2.16
C GLU A 173 9.17 -3.32 -1.85
N GLN A 174 8.79 -4.33 -1.05
CA GLN A 174 7.41 -4.51 -0.63
C GLN A 174 6.91 -3.33 0.23
N GLY A 175 7.74 -2.83 1.14
CA GLY A 175 7.43 -1.64 1.95
C GLY A 175 7.18 -0.41 1.07
N ARG A 176 8.06 -0.15 0.10
CA ARG A 176 7.89 0.93 -0.88
C ARG A 176 6.60 0.79 -1.67
N LYS A 177 6.32 -0.42 -2.18
CA LYS A 177 5.10 -0.69 -2.94
C LYS A 177 3.84 -0.47 -2.11
N LEU A 178 3.82 -0.86 -0.83
CA LEU A 178 2.69 -0.60 0.07
C LEU A 178 2.47 0.89 0.29
N ALA A 179 3.54 1.67 0.47
CA ALA A 179 3.46 3.12 0.60
C ALA A 179 2.96 3.79 -0.69
N GLU A 180 3.42 3.34 -1.86
CA GLU A 180 2.93 3.80 -3.16
C GLU A 180 1.45 3.46 -3.37
N ASP A 181 1.06 2.22 -3.08
CA ASP A 181 -0.33 1.76 -3.18
C ASP A 181 -1.25 2.60 -2.27
N ALA A 182 -0.82 2.93 -1.05
CA ALA A 182 -1.59 3.79 -0.15
C ALA A 182 -1.74 5.21 -0.68
N ARG A 183 -0.67 5.82 -1.22
CA ARG A 183 -0.73 7.15 -1.85
C ARG A 183 -1.61 7.17 -3.10
N GLY A 184 -1.74 6.03 -3.77
CA GLY A 184 -2.62 5.87 -4.94
C GLY A 184 -4.10 5.74 -4.61
N VAL A 185 -4.49 5.55 -3.34
CA VAL A 185 -5.91 5.46 -2.97
C VAL A 185 -6.52 6.86 -2.90
N THR A 186 -7.40 7.17 -3.85
CA THR A 186 -8.12 8.45 -3.93
C THR A 186 -9.59 8.23 -4.27
N VAL A 187 -10.46 9.13 -3.81
CA VAL A 187 -11.88 9.16 -4.17
C VAL A 187 -12.23 10.55 -4.68
N GLU A 188 -12.89 10.63 -5.83
CA GLU A 188 -13.36 11.90 -6.39
C GLU A 188 -14.67 12.35 -5.72
N HIS A 189 -14.88 13.66 -5.61
CA HIS A 189 -16.11 14.28 -5.10
C HIS A 189 -16.51 13.88 -3.65
N GLY A 190 -15.59 13.26 -2.90
CA GLY A 190 -15.76 13.00 -1.47
C GLY A 190 -15.90 14.29 -0.66
N ALA A 191 -16.57 14.21 0.49
CA ALA A 191 -16.64 15.35 1.39
C ALA A 191 -15.24 15.72 1.92
N PRO A 192 -14.94 17.00 2.22
CA PRO A 192 -13.63 17.42 2.70
C PRO A 192 -13.08 16.61 3.89
N GLU A 193 -13.93 16.28 4.87
CA GLU A 193 -13.55 15.47 6.04
C GLU A 193 -13.31 13.99 5.69
N GLU A 194 -14.05 13.45 4.72
CA GLU A 194 -13.86 12.07 4.23
C GLU A 194 -12.52 11.94 3.50
N LEU A 195 -12.22 12.90 2.63
CA LEU A 195 -10.96 12.98 1.90
C LEU A 195 -9.78 13.22 2.85
N LYS A 196 -9.97 14.06 3.88
CA LYS A 196 -8.97 14.25 4.93
C LYS A 196 -8.70 12.95 5.68
N THR A 197 -9.75 12.24 6.11
CA THR A 197 -9.60 10.94 6.78
C THR A 197 -8.82 9.94 5.92
N LEU A 198 -9.13 9.83 4.63
CA LEU A 198 -8.39 8.96 3.71
C LEU A 198 -6.93 9.37 3.58
N ARG A 199 -6.65 10.68 3.49
CA ARG A 199 -5.28 11.21 3.42
C ARG A 199 -4.50 10.88 4.69
N ASP A 200 -5.08 11.14 5.85
CA ASP A 200 -4.44 10.89 7.14
C ASP A 200 -4.11 9.39 7.31
N MET A 201 -5.03 8.50 6.89
CA MET A 201 -4.80 7.05 6.88
C MET A 201 -3.70 6.62 5.90
N ALA A 202 -3.66 7.21 4.69
CA ALA A 202 -2.63 6.92 3.70
C ALA A 202 -1.25 7.43 4.14
N GLU A 203 -1.20 8.60 4.78
CA GLU A 203 0.01 9.23 5.29
C GLU A 203 0.58 8.47 6.48
N ALA A 204 -0.25 8.01 7.41
CA ALA A 204 0.17 7.13 8.50
C ALA A 204 0.81 5.84 7.95
N LEU A 205 0.20 5.20 6.94
CA LEU A 205 0.77 4.00 6.34
C LEU A 205 2.10 4.26 5.63
N ALA A 206 2.19 5.34 4.85
CA ALA A 206 3.36 5.65 4.05
C ALA A 206 4.51 6.28 4.85
N GLY A 207 4.23 6.90 5.98
CA GLY A 207 5.19 7.60 6.84
C GLY A 207 5.78 6.73 7.95
N ASP A 208 5.04 5.71 8.43
CA ASP A 208 5.47 4.89 9.57
C ASP A 208 6.33 3.67 9.17
N LEU A 209 6.46 3.37 7.88
CA LEU A 209 7.26 2.25 7.39
C LEU A 209 8.76 2.63 7.33
N PRO A 210 9.65 1.87 8.01
CA PRO A 210 11.10 2.07 7.87
C PRO A 210 11.59 1.63 6.48
N ASP A 211 12.81 2.02 6.11
CA ASP A 211 13.42 1.70 4.81
C ASP A 211 13.52 0.18 4.56
N ILE A 212 13.77 -0.59 5.61
CA ILE A 212 13.76 -2.07 5.58
C ILE A 212 12.80 -2.54 6.68
N PRO A 213 11.52 -2.77 6.35
CA PRO A 213 10.55 -3.25 7.32
C PRO A 213 10.78 -4.71 7.68
N SER A 214 10.42 -5.06 8.91
CA SER A 214 10.24 -6.42 9.37
C SER A 214 8.99 -7.04 8.74
N GLU A 215 8.90 -8.37 8.74
CA GLU A 215 7.71 -9.05 8.19
C GLU A 215 6.43 -8.70 8.99
N VAL A 216 6.56 -8.45 10.30
CA VAL A 216 5.44 -8.05 11.17
C VAL A 216 4.93 -6.66 10.80
N GLU A 217 5.85 -5.73 10.52
CA GLU A 217 5.51 -4.38 10.04
C GLU A 217 4.85 -4.44 8.65
N LEU A 218 5.38 -5.27 7.75
CA LEU A 218 4.75 -5.50 6.43
C LEU A 218 3.36 -6.10 6.55
N GLU A 219 3.14 -7.07 7.43
CA GLU A 219 1.81 -7.65 7.67
C GLU A 219 0.83 -6.60 8.21
N THR A 220 1.30 -5.77 9.14
CA THR A 220 0.50 -4.67 9.72
C THR A 220 0.15 -3.64 8.65
N ALA A 221 1.12 -3.23 7.82
CA ALA A 221 0.90 -2.33 6.70
C ALA A 221 -0.07 -2.91 5.66
N ARG A 222 0.02 -4.20 5.32
CA ARG A 222 -0.94 -4.89 4.42
C ARG A 222 -2.38 -4.80 4.97
N LYS A 223 -2.58 -5.02 6.28
CA LYS A 223 -3.90 -4.89 6.92
C LYS A 223 -4.40 -3.45 6.90
N ALA A 224 -3.53 -2.49 7.19
CA ALA A 224 -3.87 -1.07 7.15
C ALA A 224 -4.23 -0.60 5.72
N LEU A 225 -3.52 -1.07 4.69
CA LEU A 225 -3.86 -0.79 3.29
C LEU A 225 -5.21 -1.36 2.90
N ALA A 226 -5.55 -2.57 3.37
CA ALA A 226 -6.87 -3.16 3.14
C ALA A 226 -7.99 -2.33 3.80
N ALA A 227 -7.76 -1.84 5.02
CA ALA A 227 -8.70 -0.94 5.71
C ALA A 227 -8.86 0.41 4.99
N LEU A 228 -7.76 0.99 4.49
CA LEU A 228 -7.77 2.20 3.68
C LEU A 228 -8.60 2.02 2.39
N LYS A 229 -8.40 0.92 1.67
CA LYS A 229 -9.17 0.59 0.46
C LYS A 229 -10.65 0.38 0.76
N ALA A 230 -10.98 -0.37 1.81
CA ALA A 230 -12.37 -0.55 2.24
C ALA A 230 -13.03 0.79 2.60
N ARG A 231 -12.31 1.69 3.28
CA ARG A 231 -12.82 3.02 3.59
C ARG A 231 -13.03 3.88 2.34
N ALA A 232 -12.14 3.78 1.36
CA ALA A 232 -12.31 4.46 0.07
C ALA A 232 -13.54 3.95 -0.68
N ASP A 233 -13.78 2.64 -0.68
CA ASP A 233 -14.98 2.03 -1.29
C ASP A 233 -16.27 2.50 -0.62
N GLU A 234 -16.30 2.57 0.72
CA GLU A 234 -17.44 3.13 1.47
C GLU A 234 -17.74 4.58 1.07
N ILE A 235 -16.71 5.41 0.95
CA ILE A 235 -16.84 6.82 0.55
C ILE A 235 -17.30 6.90 -0.91
N ALA A 236 -16.75 6.09 -1.81
CA ALA A 236 -17.16 6.05 -3.21
C ALA A 236 -18.64 5.68 -3.38
N LEU A 237 -19.14 4.72 -2.58
CA LEU A 237 -20.56 4.38 -2.55
C LEU A 237 -21.42 5.55 -2.05
N ALA A 238 -21.00 6.22 -0.97
CA ALA A 238 -21.71 7.40 -0.46
C ALA A 238 -21.73 8.55 -1.48
N VAL A 239 -20.63 8.77 -2.20
CA VAL A 239 -20.53 9.74 -3.30
C VAL A 239 -21.48 9.37 -4.43
N ALA A 240 -21.52 8.11 -4.85
CA ALA A 240 -22.43 7.66 -5.90
C ALA A 240 -23.91 7.92 -5.53
N GLU A 241 -24.31 7.70 -4.27
CA GLU A 241 -25.67 8.03 -3.80
C GLU A 241 -25.93 9.55 -3.79
N ARG A 242 -24.96 10.37 -3.36
CA ARG A 242 -25.06 11.84 -3.42
C ARG A 242 -25.19 12.34 -4.86
N LEU A 243 -24.42 11.76 -5.80
CA LEU A 243 -24.50 12.10 -7.22
C LEU A 243 -25.86 11.73 -7.82
N LYS A 244 -26.46 10.59 -7.44
CA LYS A 244 -27.84 10.26 -7.84
C LYS A 244 -28.85 11.30 -7.33
N ARG A 245 -28.66 11.85 -6.12
CA ARG A 245 -29.51 12.92 -5.58
C ARG A 245 -29.33 14.22 -6.38
N VAL A 246 -28.09 14.58 -6.72
CA VAL A 246 -27.78 15.71 -7.61
C VAL A 246 -28.47 15.57 -8.95
N GLU A 247 -28.42 14.40 -9.60
CA GLU A 247 -29.09 14.15 -10.88
C GLU A 247 -30.62 14.23 -10.76
N LYS A 248 -31.22 13.69 -9.68
CA LYS A 248 -32.65 13.87 -9.41
C LYS A 248 -33.02 15.34 -9.25
N ALA A 249 -32.18 16.11 -8.55
CA ALA A 249 -32.41 17.53 -8.35
C ALA A 249 -32.29 18.31 -9.67
N LYS A 250 -31.31 18.02 -10.53
CA LYS A 250 -31.22 18.56 -11.90
C LYS A 250 -32.49 18.28 -12.70
N ALA A 251 -33.00 17.05 -12.64
CA ALA A 251 -34.22 16.67 -13.36
C ALA A 251 -35.45 17.44 -12.85
N LEU A 252 -35.55 17.70 -11.55
CA LEU A 252 -36.62 18.53 -10.97
C LEU A 252 -36.49 20.00 -11.40
N LEU A 253 -35.28 20.57 -11.38
CA LEU A 253 -35.05 21.93 -11.86
C LEU A 253 -35.37 22.10 -13.35
N ALA A 254 -35.08 21.09 -14.17
CA ALA A 254 -35.41 21.12 -15.60
C ALA A 254 -36.93 21.26 -15.84
N LYS A 255 -37.77 20.83 -14.89
CA LYS A 255 -39.23 21.03 -14.97
C LYS A 255 -39.67 22.46 -14.67
N LEU A 256 -38.79 23.30 -14.11
CA LEU A 256 -39.08 24.70 -13.78
C LEU A 256 -38.92 25.65 -14.98
N VAL A 257 -38.52 25.15 -16.15
CA VAL A 257 -38.34 25.98 -17.37
C VAL A 257 -39.71 26.48 -17.85
N TRP A 258 -39.92 27.79 -17.74
CA TRP A 258 -41.17 28.45 -18.10
C TRP A 258 -41.41 28.48 -19.62
N GLY A 259 -42.66 28.26 -20.05
CA GLY A 259 -43.07 28.31 -21.46
C GLY A 259 -42.90 27.00 -22.23
N LYS A 260 -42.68 25.87 -21.55
CA LYS A 260 -42.69 24.52 -22.12
C LYS A 260 -43.32 23.52 -21.13
N GLY A 261 -44.09 22.56 -21.63
CA GLY A 261 -44.59 21.43 -20.84
C GLY A 261 -45.61 21.84 -19.76
N ASP A 262 -45.35 21.46 -18.51
CA ASP A 262 -46.28 21.63 -17.38
C ASP A 262 -46.37 23.07 -16.84
N LEU A 263 -45.49 23.97 -17.27
CA LEU A 263 -45.45 25.39 -16.88
C LEU A 263 -45.64 26.31 -18.10
N GLU A 264 -46.86 26.30 -18.63
CA GLU A 264 -47.31 27.20 -19.70
C GLU A 264 -48.64 27.85 -19.28
N LEU A 265 -48.84 29.11 -19.61
CA LEU A 265 -50.13 29.79 -19.38
C LEU A 265 -51.02 29.71 -20.61
N VAL A 266 -52.32 29.56 -20.37
CA VAL A 266 -53.33 29.62 -21.42
C VAL A 266 -53.33 31.01 -22.06
N LYS A 267 -53.46 31.05 -23.39
CA LYS A 267 -53.54 32.28 -24.18
C LYS A 267 -54.67 33.17 -23.66
N GLY A 268 -54.35 34.40 -23.26
CA GLY A 268 -55.29 35.36 -22.65
C GLY A 268 -55.07 35.60 -21.14
N ALA A 269 -54.14 34.89 -20.50
CA ALA A 269 -53.78 35.16 -19.10
C ALA A 269 -53.14 36.56 -18.91
N PRO A 270 -53.32 37.22 -17.75
CA PRO A 270 -52.76 38.55 -17.46
C PRO A 270 -51.22 38.56 -17.53
N ALA A 271 -50.67 39.45 -18.36
CA ALA A 271 -49.23 39.53 -18.62
C ALA A 271 -48.40 39.75 -17.35
N THR A 272 -48.89 40.56 -16.41
CA THR A 272 -48.21 40.89 -15.15
C THR A 272 -48.02 39.68 -14.21
N THR A 273 -48.94 38.71 -14.24
CA THR A 273 -48.81 37.49 -13.42
C THR A 273 -47.89 36.47 -14.10
N ALA A 274 -47.96 36.37 -15.43
CA ALA A 274 -47.05 35.55 -16.23
C ALA A 274 -45.58 35.95 -16.02
N GLU A 275 -45.31 37.26 -15.98
CA GLU A 275 -43.97 37.82 -15.81
C GLU A 275 -43.42 37.57 -14.39
N GLY A 276 -44.26 37.71 -13.35
CA GLY A 276 -43.88 37.43 -11.97
C GLY A 276 -43.62 35.94 -11.68
N LEU A 277 -44.36 35.03 -12.31
CA LEU A 277 -44.12 33.58 -12.23
C LEU A 277 -42.84 33.18 -12.98
N LYS A 278 -42.63 33.72 -14.18
CA LYS A 278 -41.41 33.54 -14.95
C LYS A 278 -40.18 33.99 -14.16
N GLN A 279 -40.20 35.19 -13.58
CA GLN A 279 -39.11 35.71 -12.75
C GLN A 279 -38.79 34.78 -11.56
N ARG A 280 -39.82 34.17 -10.95
CA ARG A 280 -39.66 33.20 -9.86
C ARG A 280 -38.99 31.91 -10.30
N CYS A 281 -39.36 31.40 -11.46
CA CYS A 281 -38.73 30.23 -12.07
C CYS A 281 -37.27 30.53 -12.43
N ASP A 282 -36.99 31.72 -12.95
CA ASP A 282 -35.64 32.17 -13.31
C ASP A 282 -34.75 32.35 -12.05
N GLU A 283 -35.29 32.90 -10.95
CA GLU A 283 -34.62 32.97 -9.64
C GLU A 283 -34.31 31.58 -9.08
N LEU A 284 -35.29 30.66 -9.12
CA LEU A 284 -35.10 29.26 -8.71
C LEU A 284 -34.09 28.53 -9.59
N ALA A 285 -34.01 28.81 -10.89
CA ALA A 285 -33.00 28.24 -11.76
C ALA A 285 -31.59 28.78 -11.45
N THR A 286 -31.49 30.07 -11.12
CA THR A 286 -30.23 30.78 -10.84
C THR A 286 -29.64 30.38 -9.48
N ASP A 287 -30.44 30.38 -8.41
CA ASP A 287 -30.03 29.98 -7.07
C ASP A 287 -29.59 28.51 -6.99
N LYS A 288 -29.98 27.72 -8.00
CA LYS A 288 -29.83 26.27 -8.03
C LYS A 288 -28.90 25.77 -9.14
N ALA A 289 -28.14 26.65 -9.80
CA ALA A 289 -27.06 26.22 -10.71
C ALA A 289 -26.03 25.31 -10.01
N ALA A 290 -25.77 25.56 -8.72
CA ALA A 290 -24.88 24.75 -7.87
C ALA A 290 -25.43 23.34 -7.54
N ILE A 291 -26.73 23.10 -7.70
CA ILE A 291 -27.33 21.75 -7.57
C ILE A 291 -26.67 20.79 -8.55
N GLY A 292 -26.37 21.30 -9.75
CA GLY A 292 -25.88 20.48 -10.84
C GLY A 292 -24.40 20.15 -10.77
N ASP A 293 -23.67 20.71 -9.81
CA ASP A 293 -22.23 20.53 -9.69
C ASP A 293 -21.91 19.23 -8.92
N PRO A 294 -21.35 18.20 -9.59
CA PRO A 294 -20.97 16.97 -8.92
C PRO A 294 -19.89 17.18 -7.84
N ALA A 295 -19.07 18.24 -7.92
CA ALA A 295 -18.07 18.55 -6.90
C ALA A 295 -18.69 18.95 -5.55
N ARG A 296 -19.93 19.45 -5.55
CA ARG A 296 -20.66 19.88 -4.35
C ARG A 296 -21.70 18.87 -3.88
N ALA A 297 -21.68 17.64 -4.41
CA ALA A 297 -22.67 16.60 -4.09
C ALA A 297 -22.75 16.28 -2.58
N HIS A 298 -21.67 16.47 -1.83
CA HIS A 298 -21.61 16.26 -0.38
C HIS A 298 -22.40 17.30 0.45
N GLU A 299 -22.71 18.46 -0.13
CA GLU A 299 -23.48 19.51 0.53
C GLU A 299 -25.00 19.25 0.47
N TRP A 300 -25.43 18.26 -0.31
CA TRP A 300 -26.84 17.94 -0.54
C TRP A 300 -27.39 16.97 0.51
N GLN A 301 -28.31 17.48 1.34
CA GLN A 301 -29.10 16.68 2.26
C GLN A 301 -30.41 16.19 1.62
N GLU A 302 -30.89 15.04 2.07
CA GLU A 302 -32.11 14.41 1.55
C GLU A 302 -33.36 15.28 1.76
N ASP A 303 -33.43 15.98 2.89
CA ASP A 303 -34.51 16.91 3.23
C ASP A 303 -34.60 18.09 2.24
N ALA A 304 -33.45 18.53 1.70
CA ALA A 304 -33.40 19.60 0.71
C ALA A 304 -34.01 19.16 -0.64
N LEU A 305 -33.79 17.90 -1.02
CA LEU A 305 -34.40 17.31 -2.23
C LEU A 305 -35.91 17.15 -2.05
N SER A 306 -36.39 16.70 -0.89
CA SER A 306 -37.83 16.61 -0.60
C SER A 306 -38.49 17.98 -0.67
N THR A 307 -37.87 18.99 -0.05
CA THR A 307 -38.38 20.37 -0.06
C THR A 307 -38.43 20.93 -1.49
N LEU A 308 -37.40 20.67 -2.31
CA LEU A 308 -37.40 21.07 -3.72
C LEU A 308 -38.52 20.38 -4.50
N ASN A 309 -38.69 19.07 -4.32
CA ASN A 309 -39.72 18.30 -5.00
C ASN A 309 -41.14 18.78 -4.63
N GLU A 310 -41.40 19.03 -3.33
CA GLU A 310 -42.66 19.58 -2.85
C GLU A 310 -42.94 20.96 -3.46
N ALA A 311 -41.93 21.84 -3.48
CA ALA A 311 -42.06 23.17 -4.07
C ALA A 311 -42.35 23.12 -5.58
N VAL A 312 -41.63 22.29 -6.34
CA VAL A 312 -41.84 22.10 -7.79
C VAL A 312 -43.24 21.55 -8.07
N THR A 313 -43.64 20.50 -7.33
CA THR A 313 -44.95 19.86 -7.52
C THR A 313 -46.08 20.82 -7.22
N LYS A 314 -45.96 21.59 -6.13
CA LYS A 314 -46.96 22.58 -5.75
C LYS A 314 -47.08 23.69 -6.78
N LEU A 315 -45.95 24.20 -7.29
CA LEU A 315 -45.95 25.24 -8.34
C LEU A 315 -46.66 24.77 -9.61
N ILE A 316 -46.37 23.54 -10.06
CA ILE A 316 -47.04 22.95 -11.22
C ILE A 316 -48.56 22.85 -10.98
N GLY A 317 -48.96 22.37 -9.80
CA GLY A 317 -50.37 22.29 -9.42
C GLY A 317 -51.07 23.65 -9.37
N ASP A 318 -50.41 24.66 -8.80
CA ASP A 318 -50.93 26.03 -8.71
C ASP A 318 -51.10 26.65 -10.11
N VAL A 319 -50.16 26.43 -11.05
CA VAL A 319 -50.27 26.89 -12.45
C VAL A 319 -51.40 26.18 -13.19
N ALA A 320 -51.57 24.87 -12.98
CA ALA A 320 -52.68 24.12 -13.57
C ALA A 320 -54.04 24.62 -13.06
N ALA A 321 -54.18 24.87 -11.76
CA ALA A 321 -55.40 25.41 -11.17
C ALA A 321 -55.71 26.83 -11.70
N ALA A 322 -54.69 27.68 -11.78
CA ALA A 322 -54.82 29.01 -12.38
C ALA A 322 -55.26 28.96 -13.85
N ASN A 323 -54.69 28.05 -14.64
CA ASN A 323 -55.09 27.87 -16.03
C ASN A 323 -56.54 27.41 -16.18
N THR A 324 -57.03 26.55 -15.27
CA THR A 324 -58.44 26.15 -15.24
C THR A 324 -59.34 27.35 -14.94
N ALA A 325 -59.02 28.14 -13.90
CA ALA A 325 -59.79 29.33 -13.54
C ALA A 325 -59.81 30.38 -14.68
N VAL A 326 -58.67 30.59 -15.36
CA VAL A 326 -58.59 31.49 -16.53
C VAL A 326 -59.46 30.97 -17.68
N LYS A 327 -59.45 29.65 -17.97
CA LYS A 327 -60.31 29.05 -19.00
C LYS A 327 -61.79 29.20 -18.68
N GLU A 328 -62.19 28.99 -17.43
CA GLU A 328 -63.56 29.15 -16.96
C GLU A 328 -64.01 30.61 -17.10
N ALA A 329 -63.18 31.57 -16.65
CA ALA A 329 -63.47 33.00 -16.80
C ALA A 329 -63.58 33.41 -18.29
N LEU A 330 -62.69 32.93 -19.15
CA LEU A 330 -62.76 33.17 -20.60
C LEU A 330 -64.04 32.58 -21.21
N ALA A 331 -64.45 31.38 -20.79
CA ALA A 331 -65.67 30.74 -21.27
C ALA A 331 -66.93 31.51 -20.83
N GLU A 332 -66.96 32.03 -19.60
CA GLU A 332 -68.07 32.87 -19.11
C GLU A 332 -68.17 34.20 -19.86
N VAL A 333 -67.03 34.85 -20.11
CA VAL A 333 -66.95 36.06 -20.93
C VAL A 333 -67.42 35.78 -22.35
N GLU A 334 -66.99 34.68 -22.97
CA GLU A 334 -67.44 34.29 -24.30
C GLU A 334 -68.94 33.98 -24.32
N GLN A 335 -69.47 33.31 -23.30
CA GLN A 335 -70.90 33.04 -23.18
C GLN A 335 -71.71 34.35 -23.01
N ALA A 336 -71.21 35.30 -22.23
CA ALA A 336 -71.82 36.62 -22.08
C ALA A 336 -71.82 37.37 -23.41
N ALA A 337 -70.68 37.38 -24.12
CA ALA A 337 -70.57 37.98 -25.45
C ALA A 337 -71.52 37.31 -26.46
N GLN A 338 -71.66 35.98 -26.43
CA GLN A 338 -72.61 35.24 -27.27
C GLN A 338 -74.07 35.59 -26.94
N LYS A 339 -74.45 35.71 -25.66
CA LYS A 339 -75.80 36.15 -25.24
C LYS A 339 -76.09 37.57 -25.71
N THR A 340 -75.14 38.48 -25.57
CA THR A 340 -75.25 39.85 -26.09
C THR A 340 -75.43 39.84 -27.61
N ARG A 341 -74.61 39.10 -28.36
CA ARG A 341 -74.74 38.91 -29.82
C ARG A 341 -76.10 38.31 -30.21
N ALA A 342 -76.62 37.34 -29.46
CA ALA A 342 -77.92 36.73 -29.70
C ALA A 342 -79.09 37.70 -29.44
N ALA A 343 -79.04 38.48 -28.37
CA ALA A 343 -80.01 39.54 -28.06
C ALA A 343 -80.02 40.65 -29.14
N ILE A 344 -78.86 40.93 -29.74
CA ILE A 344 -78.74 41.88 -30.86
C ILE A 344 -79.28 41.28 -32.15
N THR A 345 -79.04 40.00 -32.39
CA THR A 345 -79.57 39.32 -33.59
C THR A 345 -81.10 39.23 -33.53
N SER A 346 -81.70 39.07 -32.35
CA SER A 346 -83.16 39.12 -32.19
C SER A 346 -83.75 40.53 -32.39
N THR A 347 -82.96 41.59 -32.20
CA THR A 347 -83.37 42.98 -32.48
C THR A 347 -83.22 43.39 -33.95
N LYS A 348 -82.60 42.56 -34.82
CA LYS A 348 -82.63 42.75 -36.29
C LYS A 348 -84.03 42.60 -36.92
N GLY A 349 -85.04 42.22 -36.15
CA GLY A 349 -86.46 42.33 -36.55
C GLY A 349 -87.00 43.77 -36.57
N LEU A 350 -86.22 44.75 -36.10
CA LEU A 350 -86.52 46.18 -36.19
C LEU A 350 -85.78 46.75 -37.41
N ALA A 351 -86.50 47.44 -38.30
CA ALA A 351 -85.93 48.06 -39.50
C ALA A 351 -84.98 49.23 -39.13
N LEU A 352 -83.74 48.90 -38.80
CA LEU A 352 -82.66 49.85 -38.47
C LEU A 352 -81.86 50.18 -39.74
N ASN A 353 -81.46 51.44 -39.89
CA ASN A 353 -80.60 51.86 -41.00
C ASN A 353 -79.11 51.61 -40.70
N ASP A 354 -78.26 51.66 -41.72
CA ASP A 354 -76.84 51.28 -41.63
C ASP A 354 -76.06 52.09 -40.58
N ALA A 355 -76.38 53.37 -40.40
CA ALA A 355 -75.75 54.22 -39.40
C ALA A 355 -76.15 53.83 -37.96
N GLN A 356 -77.41 53.41 -37.77
CA GLN A 356 -77.88 52.89 -36.49
C GLN A 356 -77.29 51.51 -36.19
N GLN A 357 -77.08 50.67 -37.21
CA GLN A 357 -76.39 49.39 -37.06
C GLN A 357 -74.91 49.57 -36.69
N ASP A 358 -74.19 50.50 -37.32
CA ASP A 358 -72.77 50.79 -37.00
C ASP A 358 -72.59 51.36 -35.58
N VAL A 359 -73.50 52.25 -35.13
CA VAL A 359 -73.50 52.76 -33.75
C VAL A 359 -73.82 51.65 -32.74
N LEU A 360 -74.77 50.76 -33.06
CA LEU A 360 -75.06 49.59 -32.23
C LEU A 360 -73.86 48.64 -32.18
N GLU A 361 -73.21 48.32 -33.30
CA GLU A 361 -72.01 47.47 -33.32
C GLU A 361 -70.86 48.08 -32.51
N LYS A 362 -70.64 49.40 -32.58
CA LYS A 362 -69.61 50.09 -31.77
C LYS A 362 -69.94 50.12 -30.30
N LEU A 363 -71.20 50.37 -29.92
CA LEU A 363 -71.65 50.29 -28.52
C LEU A 363 -71.57 48.86 -27.99
N VAL A 364 -71.77 47.86 -28.86
CA VAL A 364 -71.68 46.45 -28.51
C VAL A 364 -70.23 46.01 -28.36
N LEU A 365 -69.34 46.45 -29.25
CA LEU A 365 -67.90 46.23 -29.08
C LEU A 365 -67.40 46.90 -27.80
N ALA A 366 -67.85 48.12 -27.51
CA ALA A 366 -67.51 48.82 -26.27
C ALA A 366 -68.10 48.11 -25.02
N GLU A 367 -69.31 47.56 -25.08
CA GLU A 367 -69.91 46.87 -23.92
C GLU A 367 -69.41 45.42 -23.78
N ILE A 368 -68.91 44.80 -24.86
CA ILE A 368 -68.13 43.55 -24.81
C ILE A 368 -66.75 43.84 -24.22
N GLU A 369 -66.03 44.86 -24.68
CA GLU A 369 -64.74 45.30 -24.10
C GLU A 369 -64.89 45.68 -22.63
N LYS A 370 -66.01 46.30 -22.27
CA LYS A 370 -66.34 46.65 -20.88
C LYS A 370 -66.77 45.43 -20.07
N ALA A 371 -67.51 44.47 -20.63
CA ALA A 371 -67.78 43.20 -19.96
C ALA A 371 -66.52 42.35 -19.80
N GLU A 372 -65.57 42.41 -20.73
CA GLU A 372 -64.23 41.83 -20.63
C GLU A 372 -63.40 42.52 -19.52
N ALA A 373 -63.54 43.83 -19.35
CA ALA A 373 -62.85 44.62 -18.32
C ALA A 373 -63.50 44.57 -16.92
N ASP A 374 -64.83 44.48 -16.83
CA ASP A 374 -65.64 44.54 -15.60
C ASP A 374 -66.15 43.17 -15.14
N SER A 375 -65.83 42.06 -15.83
CA SER A 375 -66.32 40.74 -15.45
C SER A 375 -65.94 40.40 -14.00
N ASP A 376 -66.95 40.37 -13.12
CA ASP A 376 -66.85 39.80 -11.77
C ASP A 376 -66.36 38.33 -11.79
N ALA A 377 -66.34 37.66 -12.95
CA ALA A 377 -65.74 36.34 -13.15
C ALA A 377 -64.21 36.35 -13.36
N ALA A 378 -63.62 37.48 -13.78
CA ALA A 378 -62.16 37.64 -13.85
C ALA A 378 -61.54 37.91 -12.47
N LYS A 379 -62.32 38.46 -11.52
CA LYS A 379 -61.87 38.75 -10.15
C LYS A 379 -61.41 37.50 -9.37
N PRO A 380 -62.10 36.35 -9.40
CA PRO A 380 -61.61 35.09 -8.81
C PRO A 380 -60.31 34.60 -9.44
N ALA A 381 -60.17 34.68 -10.77
CA ALA A 381 -58.96 34.25 -11.47
C ALA A 381 -57.76 35.17 -11.18
N ILE A 382 -57.97 36.49 -11.16
CA ILE A 382 -56.96 37.49 -10.75
C ILE A 382 -56.58 37.30 -9.29
N LYS A 383 -57.55 37.12 -8.39
CA LYS A 383 -57.32 36.85 -6.96
C LYS A 383 -56.57 35.53 -6.73
N ALA A 384 -56.92 34.46 -7.45
CA ALA A 384 -56.21 33.18 -7.38
C ALA A 384 -54.76 33.32 -7.88
N LEU A 385 -54.54 34.04 -8.98
CA LEU A 385 -53.20 34.35 -9.51
C LEU A 385 -52.39 35.25 -8.55
N GLU A 386 -53.02 36.19 -7.86
CA GLU A 386 -52.40 37.02 -6.81
C GLU A 386 -52.07 36.22 -5.54
N GLU A 387 -52.92 35.27 -5.14
CA GLU A 387 -52.67 34.35 -4.03
C GLU A 387 -51.49 33.40 -4.34
N VAL A 388 -51.41 32.91 -5.58
CA VAL A 388 -50.25 32.15 -6.09
C VAL A 388 -48.99 33.02 -6.08
N ARG A 389 -49.08 34.30 -6.49
CA ARG A 389 -47.96 35.26 -6.43
C ARG A 389 -47.51 35.54 -4.99
N GLU A 390 -48.43 35.72 -4.05
CA GLU A 390 -48.09 35.91 -2.63
C GLU A 390 -47.44 34.67 -2.01
N ARG A 391 -47.94 33.48 -2.36
CA ARG A 391 -47.35 32.21 -1.90
C ARG A 391 -45.96 32.01 -2.49
N ALA A 392 -45.77 32.34 -3.76
CA ALA A 392 -44.46 32.38 -4.38
C ALA A 392 -43.55 33.31 -3.58
N VAL A 393 -43.95 34.57 -3.30
CA VAL A 393 -43.19 35.54 -2.48
C VAL A 393 -42.79 35.00 -1.11
N LYS A 394 -43.73 34.35 -0.40
CA LYS A 394 -43.48 33.71 0.91
C LYS A 394 -42.52 32.52 0.82
N LEU A 395 -42.55 31.74 -0.26
CA LEU A 395 -41.61 30.64 -0.52
C LEU A 395 -40.16 31.14 -0.70
N GLY A 396 -39.97 32.27 -1.40
CA GLY A 396 -38.63 32.89 -1.49
C GLY A 396 -38.18 33.48 -0.15
N ARG A 397 -39.15 33.98 0.65
CA ARG A 397 -39.05 34.21 2.10
C ARG A 397 -38.24 33.13 2.82
N VAL A 398 -38.76 31.92 2.69
CA VAL A 398 -38.26 30.71 3.36
C VAL A 398 -36.96 30.23 2.75
N LEU A 399 -36.81 30.29 1.43
CA LEU A 399 -35.60 29.87 0.72
C LEU A 399 -34.40 30.79 1.01
N SER A 400 -34.59 32.11 1.11
CA SER A 400 -33.53 33.04 1.52
C SER A 400 -33.10 32.84 2.99
N LEU A 401 -34.02 32.44 3.87
CA LEU A 401 -33.69 32.08 5.26
C LEU A 401 -32.92 30.75 5.35
N LEU A 402 -33.22 29.80 4.46
CA LEU A 402 -32.47 28.54 4.34
C LEU A 402 -31.07 28.77 3.75
N ASP A 403 -30.94 29.61 2.74
CA ASP A 403 -29.64 30.00 2.15
C ASP A 403 -28.76 30.76 3.16
N ALA A 404 -29.33 31.68 3.94
CA ALA A 404 -28.64 32.35 5.03
C ALA A 404 -28.20 31.37 6.15
N ARG A 405 -28.94 30.29 6.37
CA ARG A 405 -28.61 29.23 7.34
C ARG A 405 -27.46 28.35 6.82
N ILE A 406 -27.49 27.97 5.54
CA ILE A 406 -26.42 27.21 4.88
C ILE A 406 -25.10 28.01 4.93
N LYS A 407 -25.12 29.28 4.52
CA LYS A 407 -23.96 30.19 4.57
C LYS A 407 -23.42 30.46 5.98
N ARG A 408 -24.23 30.32 7.03
CA ARG A 408 -23.78 30.47 8.44
C ARG A 408 -23.22 29.20 9.04
N VAL A 409 -23.79 28.04 8.70
CA VAL A 409 -23.24 26.73 9.09
C VAL A 409 -21.87 26.52 8.44
N GLU A 410 -21.66 27.04 7.23
CA GLU A 410 -20.34 27.13 6.57
C GLU A 410 -19.36 28.05 7.31
N ALA A 411 -19.85 29.08 8.04
CA ALA A 411 -18.99 30.06 8.69
C ALA A 411 -18.52 29.66 10.10
N LYS A 412 -19.38 29.05 10.94
CA LYS A 412 -19.03 28.54 12.29
C LYS A 412 -19.99 27.42 12.77
N PRO A 413 -19.55 26.15 12.79
CA PRO A 413 -20.42 25.01 13.14
C PRO A 413 -20.84 24.88 14.62
N ALA A 414 -20.19 25.59 15.57
CA ALA A 414 -20.31 25.31 17.01
C ALA A 414 -21.41 26.09 17.78
N ASP A 415 -22.05 27.10 17.17
CA ASP A 415 -22.89 28.08 17.90
C ASP A 415 -24.41 27.96 17.67
N ALA A 416 -24.91 26.86 17.09
CA ALA A 416 -26.37 26.67 16.93
C ALA A 416 -27.05 26.33 18.27
N LEU A 417 -27.37 27.34 19.08
CA LEU A 417 -28.01 27.15 20.39
C LEU A 417 -29.44 26.55 20.27
N PRO A 418 -29.81 25.58 21.14
CA PRO A 418 -31.12 24.89 21.09
C PRO A 418 -32.35 25.81 21.21
N SER A 419 -32.22 26.96 21.87
CA SER A 419 -33.31 27.94 22.01
C SER A 419 -33.70 28.59 20.67
N GLU A 420 -32.75 28.73 19.74
CA GLU A 420 -32.97 29.37 18.44
C GLU A 420 -33.53 28.38 17.40
N LEU A 421 -33.14 27.10 17.50
CA LEU A 421 -33.79 26.00 16.78
C LEU A 421 -35.29 25.94 17.07
N LYS A 422 -35.67 26.13 18.34
CA LYS A 422 -37.07 26.17 18.77
C LYS A 422 -37.82 27.37 18.18
N THR A 423 -37.18 28.54 18.06
CA THR A 423 -37.76 29.73 17.42
C THR A 423 -37.95 29.52 15.91
N LEU A 424 -36.99 28.88 15.24
CA LEU A 424 -37.06 28.55 13.81
C LEU A 424 -38.07 27.45 13.49
N GLU A 425 -38.19 26.42 14.33
CA GLU A 425 -39.25 25.42 14.22
C GLU A 425 -40.63 26.04 14.45
N THR A 426 -40.74 26.99 15.37
CA THR A 426 -41.98 27.75 15.59
C THR A 426 -42.32 28.61 14.36
N ALA A 427 -41.32 29.25 13.73
CA ALA A 427 -41.52 30.02 12.50
C ALA A 427 -41.85 29.13 11.29
N ARG A 428 -41.20 27.96 11.15
CA ARG A 428 -41.52 26.95 10.13
C ARG A 428 -42.92 26.41 10.31
N LYS A 429 -43.31 26.06 11.55
CA LYS A 429 -44.65 25.57 11.87
C LYS A 429 -45.72 26.63 11.64
N ALA A 430 -45.48 27.89 12.03
CA ALA A 430 -46.38 29.00 11.73
C ALA A 430 -46.54 29.23 10.22
N ALA A 431 -45.45 29.10 9.44
CA ALA A 431 -45.51 29.18 7.98
C ALA A 431 -46.31 28.02 7.37
N VAL A 432 -46.11 26.78 7.84
CA VAL A 432 -46.86 25.59 7.39
C VAL A 432 -48.34 25.67 7.81
N ASP A 433 -48.64 26.09 9.03
CA ASP A 433 -50.01 26.25 9.54
C ASP A 433 -50.76 27.38 8.79
N SER A 434 -50.07 28.45 8.42
CA SER A 434 -50.61 29.52 7.57
C SER A 434 -50.81 29.12 6.11
N LEU A 435 -50.15 28.04 5.66
CA LEU A 435 -50.38 27.41 4.36
C LEU A 435 -51.52 26.37 4.38
N GLY A 436 -51.92 25.88 5.57
CA GLY A 436 -52.95 24.85 5.74
C GLY A 436 -54.35 25.34 6.10
N LYS A 437 -54.53 26.62 6.48
CA LYS A 437 -55.83 27.18 6.86
C LYS A 437 -56.46 28.04 5.77
N ILE A 438 -56.93 27.39 4.71
CA ILE A 438 -58.05 27.89 3.91
C ILE A 438 -58.90 26.64 3.61
N GLU A 439 -59.88 26.39 4.46
CA GLU A 439 -61.02 25.51 4.10
C GLU A 439 -61.77 26.11 2.91
N PRO A 440 -62.43 25.27 2.09
CA PRO A 440 -62.82 25.57 0.70
C PRO A 440 -63.61 26.86 0.47
#